data_AF-A0A368W447-F1
#
_entry.id   AF-A0A368W447-F1
#
_cell.length_a   1.000
_cell.length_b   1.000
_cell.length_c   1.000
_cell.angle_alpha   90.00
_cell.angle_beta   90.00
_cell.angle_gamma   90.00
#
_symmetry.space_group_name_H-M   'P 1'
#
loop_
_entity.id
_entity.type
_entity.pdbx_description
1 polymer ?
#
loop_
_entity_poly.entity_id
_entity_poly.type
_entity_poly.pdbx_seq_one_letter_code
_entity_poly.pdbx_strand_id
1 'polypeptide(L)'
;MLKYIEYFTSKAVENKLALMLWDNGGTFDRRTLQWNDPELYDQIMASLKGRSSTGESDLIFIRKNAPAQDTLVPLHLNGNVLTSIKLGDYELMEGTDYALNGEDLTLKASFTAKLTESAALGEVAELKVQFNKGADWTFHVLYNDTPVLQNAEGTTANFAIPTAFNGDRLATMEAVYAEGGNAGPDNWTSFKAFGLTFKPSYATNEITLTQSFFNKVNDGTVILKFHFWSGAIIEYTITKNGTNITGTDRRTEIVLVKKESCFAPVRWGRTSLFGLSLIIILYGFCS
;
A
#
# COMPACT_ATOMS: atom_id res chain seq x y z
N MET A 1 1.07 -13.75 -6.09
CA MET A 1 1.44 -15.17 -6.25
C MET A 1 0.86 -15.79 -7.53
N LEU A 2 -0.40 -15.52 -7.87
CA LEU A 2 -1.10 -16.13 -9.01
C LEU A 2 -0.36 -16.04 -10.35
N LYS A 3 0.14 -14.86 -10.73
CA LYS A 3 0.94 -14.69 -11.96
C LYS A 3 2.21 -15.55 -12.02
N TYR A 4 2.87 -15.75 -10.88
CA TYR A 4 4.05 -16.63 -10.81
C TYR A 4 3.65 -18.07 -11.11
N ILE A 5 2.57 -18.55 -10.50
CA ILE A 5 2.04 -19.90 -10.72
C ILE A 5 1.59 -20.10 -12.17
N GLU A 6 0.90 -19.11 -12.74
CA GLU A 6 0.47 -19.10 -14.15
C GLU A 6 1.67 -19.31 -15.08
N TYR A 7 2.65 -18.42 -14.98
CA TYR A 7 3.79 -18.40 -15.87
C TYR A 7 4.70 -19.62 -15.67
N PHE A 8 5.03 -19.95 -14.42
CA PHE A 8 5.90 -21.09 -14.10
C PHE A 8 5.28 -22.41 -14.57
N THR A 9 3.98 -22.62 -14.31
CA THR A 9 3.28 -23.84 -14.73
C THR A 9 3.20 -23.93 -16.25
N SER A 10 2.88 -22.82 -16.93
CA SER A 10 2.90 -22.77 -18.40
C SER A 10 4.27 -23.17 -18.96
N LYS A 11 5.36 -22.63 -18.42
CA LYS A 11 6.71 -22.97 -18.87
C LYS A 11 7.08 -24.42 -18.57
N ALA A 12 6.65 -24.97 -17.44
CA ALA A 12 6.86 -26.38 -17.14
C ALA A 12 6.13 -27.29 -18.13
N VAL A 13 4.87 -26.99 -18.46
CA VAL A 13 4.08 -27.75 -19.45
C VAL A 13 4.73 -27.68 -20.83
N GLU A 14 5.14 -26.49 -21.30
CA GLU A 14 5.86 -26.31 -22.57
C GLU A 14 7.14 -27.16 -22.65
N ASN A 15 7.85 -27.28 -21.52
CA ASN A 15 9.11 -28.03 -21.42
C ASN A 15 8.93 -29.48 -20.97
N LYS A 16 7.68 -29.97 -20.88
CA LYS A 16 7.34 -31.36 -20.48
C LYS A 16 7.91 -31.75 -19.10
N LEU A 17 7.93 -30.80 -18.18
CA LEU A 17 8.36 -31.01 -16.80
C LEU A 17 7.16 -31.37 -15.94
N ALA A 18 7.23 -32.50 -15.24
CA ALA A 18 6.25 -32.86 -14.23
C ALA A 18 6.40 -31.93 -13.01
N LEU A 19 5.30 -31.31 -12.60
CA LEU A 19 5.24 -30.47 -11.40
C LEU A 19 4.58 -31.22 -10.25
N MET A 20 5.10 -31.02 -9.04
CA MET A 20 4.52 -31.50 -7.80
C MET A 20 4.46 -30.32 -6.83
N LEU A 21 3.25 -29.90 -6.45
CA LEU A 21 3.08 -28.80 -5.52
C LEU A 21 3.60 -29.21 -4.14
N TRP A 22 4.47 -28.38 -3.56
CA TRP A 22 4.84 -28.52 -2.16
C TRP A 22 3.72 -27.97 -1.28
N ASP A 23 3.04 -28.84 -0.54
CA ASP A 23 2.01 -28.45 0.43
C ASP A 23 2.32 -29.00 1.83
N ASN A 24 2.79 -28.11 2.70
CA ASN A 24 3.07 -28.41 4.11
C ASN A 24 1.81 -28.37 5.00
N GLY A 25 0.61 -28.25 4.41
CA GLY A 25 -0.67 -28.10 5.09
C GLY A 25 -1.21 -26.67 5.12
N GLY A 26 -0.46 -25.70 4.57
CA GLY A 26 -0.88 -24.30 4.44
C GLY A 26 -1.74 -24.03 3.20
N THR A 27 -1.73 -24.90 2.19
CA THR A 27 -2.45 -24.67 0.94
C THR A 27 -3.80 -25.40 0.92
N PHE A 28 -3.79 -26.70 1.19
CA PHE A 28 -4.99 -27.51 1.33
C PHE A 28 -5.25 -27.84 2.81
N ASP A 29 -6.40 -27.42 3.33
CA ASP A 29 -6.82 -27.76 4.68
C ASP A 29 -7.28 -29.23 4.74
N ARG A 30 -6.45 -30.04 5.40
CA ARG A 30 -6.65 -31.49 5.54
C ARG A 30 -7.78 -31.85 6.52
N ARG A 31 -8.34 -30.89 7.26
CA ARG A 31 -9.44 -31.10 8.20
C ARG A 31 -10.79 -30.91 7.53
N THR A 32 -10.91 -29.84 6.74
CA THR A 32 -12.13 -29.50 5.99
C THR A 32 -12.14 -30.10 4.57
N LEU A 33 -10.99 -30.57 4.09
CA LEU A 33 -10.78 -31.07 2.73
C LEU A 33 -11.07 -30.00 1.67
N GLN A 34 -10.70 -28.76 1.96
CA GLN A 34 -10.87 -27.60 1.09
C GLN A 34 -9.53 -26.90 0.84
N TRP A 35 -9.40 -26.24 -0.29
CA TRP A 35 -8.29 -25.31 -0.53
C TRP A 35 -8.50 -24.05 0.31
N ASN A 36 -7.45 -23.60 1.00
CA ASN A 36 -7.50 -22.35 1.77
C ASN A 36 -7.65 -21.13 0.86
N ASP A 37 -7.15 -21.24 -0.37
CA ASP A 37 -7.24 -20.24 -1.42
C ASP A 37 -7.79 -20.93 -2.70
N PRO A 38 -9.12 -20.83 -2.94
CA PRO A 38 -9.74 -21.37 -4.14
C PRO A 38 -9.22 -20.76 -5.45
N GLU A 39 -8.83 -19.47 -5.45
CA GLU A 39 -8.30 -18.82 -6.66
C GLU A 39 -6.94 -19.38 -7.04
N LEU A 40 -6.08 -19.66 -6.05
CA LEU A 40 -4.81 -20.34 -6.29
C LEU A 40 -5.02 -21.73 -6.90
N TYR A 41 -6.00 -22.49 -6.41
CA TYR A 41 -6.35 -23.79 -6.98
C TYR A 41 -6.80 -23.67 -8.43
N ASP A 42 -7.75 -22.78 -8.70
CA ASP A 42 -8.28 -22.56 -10.06
C ASP A 42 -7.17 -22.14 -11.01
N GLN A 43 -6.27 -21.26 -10.57
CA GLN A 43 -5.11 -20.84 -11.34
C GLN A 43 -4.17 -22.02 -11.64
N ILE A 44 -3.83 -22.87 -10.68
CA ILE A 44 -3.00 -24.06 -10.90
C ILE A 44 -3.65 -24.96 -11.95
N MET A 45 -4.93 -25.28 -11.77
CA MET A 45 -5.64 -26.23 -12.63
C MET A 45 -5.86 -25.70 -14.05
N ALA A 46 -6.10 -24.40 -14.21
CA ALA A 46 -6.18 -23.76 -15.51
C ALA A 46 -4.81 -23.78 -16.21
N SER A 47 -3.73 -23.47 -15.48
CA SER A 47 -2.37 -23.36 -16.04
C SER A 47 -1.81 -24.69 -16.55
N LEU A 48 -2.31 -25.82 -16.05
CA LEU A 48 -2.00 -27.15 -16.58
C LEU A 48 -2.59 -27.41 -17.98
N LYS A 49 -3.64 -26.66 -18.37
CA LYS A 49 -4.37 -26.84 -19.64
C LYS A 49 -4.00 -25.77 -20.68
N GLY A 50 -3.52 -24.61 -20.24
CA GLY A 50 -3.14 -23.49 -21.11
C GLY A 50 -2.90 -22.21 -20.32
N ARG A 51 -2.58 -21.12 -21.03
CA ARG A 51 -2.36 -19.80 -20.42
C ARG A 51 -3.67 -19.22 -19.85
N SER A 52 -3.57 -18.53 -18.73
CA SER A 52 -4.67 -17.70 -18.20
C SER A 52 -4.36 -16.22 -18.39
N SER A 53 -5.38 -15.38 -18.55
CA SER A 53 -5.20 -13.94 -18.56
C SER A 53 -5.02 -13.41 -17.14
N THR A 54 -4.30 -12.29 -16.99
CA THR A 54 -4.01 -11.70 -15.67
C THR A 54 -4.05 -10.18 -15.74
N GLY A 55 -4.16 -9.49 -14.61
CA GLY A 55 -3.92 -8.05 -14.52
C GLY A 55 -2.47 -7.71 -14.21
N GLU A 56 -2.05 -6.46 -14.46
CA GLU A 56 -0.78 -5.94 -13.93
C GLU A 56 -0.75 -6.02 -12.38
N SER A 57 -1.90 -5.84 -11.75
CA SER A 57 -2.15 -6.06 -10.33
C SER A 57 -3.47 -6.80 -10.16
N ASP A 58 -3.72 -7.40 -9.00
CA ASP A 58 -5.04 -7.83 -8.53
C ASP A 58 -5.74 -6.75 -7.68
N LEU A 59 -5.08 -5.60 -7.48
CA LEU A 59 -5.57 -4.48 -6.68
C LEU A 59 -5.84 -3.25 -7.55
N ILE A 60 -7.00 -2.64 -7.35
CA ILE A 60 -7.38 -1.36 -7.96
C ILE A 60 -7.64 -0.37 -6.83
N PHE A 61 -6.89 0.74 -6.80
CA PHE A 61 -7.03 1.75 -5.75
C PHE A 61 -7.83 2.95 -6.24
N ILE A 62 -8.90 3.28 -5.53
CA ILE A 62 -9.69 4.50 -5.71
C ILE A 62 -9.43 5.40 -4.51
N ARG A 63 -8.71 6.50 -4.72
CA ARG A 63 -8.28 7.38 -3.62
C ARG A 63 -9.41 8.28 -3.15
N LYS A 64 -9.64 8.32 -1.84
CA LYS A 64 -10.56 9.24 -1.18
C LYS A 64 -10.28 10.69 -1.55
N ASN A 65 -11.34 11.42 -1.88
CA ASN A 65 -11.32 12.82 -2.31
C ASN A 65 -10.52 13.10 -3.60
N ALA A 66 -10.07 12.07 -4.34
CA ALA A 66 -9.51 12.29 -5.66
C ALA A 66 -10.63 12.69 -6.64
N PRO A 67 -10.33 13.53 -7.65
CA PRO A 67 -11.28 13.80 -8.72
C PRO A 67 -11.72 12.49 -9.39
N ALA A 68 -13.02 12.40 -9.72
CA ALA A 68 -13.53 11.26 -10.46
C ALA A 68 -12.85 11.20 -11.84
N GLN A 69 -12.17 10.10 -12.11
CA GLN A 69 -11.45 9.86 -13.35
C GLN A 69 -11.55 8.39 -13.76
N ASP A 70 -11.48 8.14 -15.06
CA ASP A 70 -11.38 6.79 -15.61
C ASP A 70 -10.12 6.12 -15.05
N THR A 71 -10.25 4.86 -14.62
CA THR A 71 -9.17 4.10 -14.00
C THR A 71 -8.64 3.08 -14.99
N LEU A 72 -7.40 3.25 -15.43
CA LEU A 72 -6.72 2.30 -16.30
C LEU A 72 -6.19 1.11 -15.50
N VAL A 73 -6.48 -0.08 -15.97
CA VAL A 73 -6.12 -1.37 -15.38
C VAL A 73 -5.54 -2.26 -16.48
N PRO A 74 -4.22 -2.28 -16.68
CA PRO A 74 -3.64 -3.08 -17.75
C PRO A 74 -3.86 -4.58 -17.52
N LEU A 75 -4.23 -5.27 -18.59
CA LEU A 75 -4.34 -6.72 -18.64
C LEU A 75 -3.14 -7.33 -19.37
N HIS A 76 -2.95 -8.63 -19.17
CA HIS A 76 -2.12 -9.49 -19.97
C HIS A 76 -3.02 -10.60 -20.48
N LEU A 77 -3.52 -10.49 -21.71
CA LEU A 77 -4.52 -11.41 -22.23
C LEU A 77 -3.95 -12.78 -22.53
N ASN A 78 -2.63 -12.88 -22.77
CA ASN A 78 -1.94 -14.15 -23.04
C ASN A 78 -2.60 -14.97 -24.17
N GLY A 79 -3.17 -14.29 -25.17
CA GLY A 79 -3.84 -14.90 -26.32
C GLY A 79 -5.31 -15.27 -26.10
N ASN A 80 -5.88 -14.97 -24.93
CA ASN A 80 -7.30 -15.14 -24.63
C ASN A 80 -8.10 -13.86 -24.95
N VAL A 81 -9.41 -13.94 -24.80
CA VAL A 81 -10.35 -12.83 -25.06
C VAL A 81 -11.20 -12.61 -23.82
N LEU A 82 -11.34 -11.34 -23.40
CA LEU A 82 -12.27 -10.93 -22.35
C LEU A 82 -13.70 -11.24 -22.78
N THR A 83 -14.47 -11.93 -21.93
CA THR A 83 -15.86 -12.28 -22.22
C THR A 83 -16.86 -11.60 -21.29
N SER A 84 -16.49 -11.33 -20.04
CA SER A 84 -17.39 -10.71 -19.05
C SER A 84 -16.60 -10.11 -17.89
N ILE A 85 -17.15 -9.08 -17.24
CA ILE A 85 -16.70 -8.59 -15.93
C ILE A 85 -17.91 -8.55 -15.01
N LYS A 86 -17.81 -9.19 -13.85
CA LYS A 86 -18.92 -9.32 -12.90
C LYS A 86 -18.62 -8.68 -11.57
N LEU A 87 -19.61 -7.98 -11.03
CA LEU A 87 -19.69 -7.52 -9.65
C LEU A 87 -20.85 -8.27 -8.97
N GLY A 88 -20.54 -9.39 -8.31
CA GLY A 88 -21.58 -10.32 -7.85
C GLY A 88 -22.44 -10.82 -9.01
N ASP A 89 -23.76 -10.61 -8.93
CA ASP A 89 -24.71 -10.97 -10.00
C ASP A 89 -24.80 -9.92 -11.11
N TYR A 90 -24.21 -8.74 -10.92
CA TYR A 90 -24.23 -7.67 -11.89
C TYR A 90 -23.11 -7.85 -12.92
N GLU A 91 -23.49 -8.05 -14.18
CA GLU A 91 -22.57 -8.02 -15.31
C GLU A 91 -22.37 -6.58 -15.79
N LEU A 92 -21.11 -6.11 -15.75
CA LEU A 92 -20.76 -4.76 -16.17
C LEU A 92 -21.01 -4.58 -17.67
N MET A 93 -21.47 -3.39 -18.06
CA MET A 93 -21.74 -3.05 -19.45
C MET A 93 -20.57 -2.30 -20.09
N GLU A 94 -20.04 -2.85 -21.18
CA GLU A 94 -19.03 -2.16 -21.99
C GLU A 94 -19.59 -0.83 -22.54
N GLY A 95 -18.74 0.20 -22.57
CA GLY A 95 -19.08 1.58 -22.91
C GLY A 95 -19.70 2.38 -21.75
N THR A 96 -20.32 1.73 -20.78
CA THR A 96 -20.98 2.39 -19.63
C THR A 96 -20.16 2.25 -18.34
N ASP A 97 -19.81 1.03 -17.96
CA ASP A 97 -19.07 0.74 -16.73
C ASP A 97 -17.58 0.57 -16.97
N TYR A 98 -17.21 0.05 -18.14
CA TYR A 98 -15.83 -0.10 -18.57
C TYR A 98 -15.67 0.04 -20.09
N ALA A 99 -14.44 0.13 -20.57
CA ALA A 99 -14.08 -0.03 -21.97
C ALA A 99 -12.77 -0.84 -22.06
N LEU A 100 -12.59 -1.64 -23.11
CA LEU A 100 -11.34 -2.35 -23.37
C LEU A 100 -10.73 -1.86 -24.69
N ASN A 101 -9.47 -1.40 -24.64
CA ASN A 101 -8.71 -1.05 -25.85
C ASN A 101 -7.43 -1.90 -25.92
N GLY A 102 -7.44 -2.95 -26.73
CA GLY A 102 -6.35 -3.93 -26.71
C GLY A 102 -6.31 -4.65 -25.36
N GLU A 103 -5.25 -4.44 -24.59
CA GLU A 103 -5.12 -4.97 -23.22
C GLU A 103 -5.39 -3.91 -22.13
N ASP A 104 -5.73 -2.69 -22.52
CA ASP A 104 -6.00 -1.59 -21.59
C ASP A 104 -7.48 -1.61 -21.17
N LEU A 105 -7.78 -2.25 -20.04
CA LEU A 105 -9.10 -2.19 -19.42
C LEU A 105 -9.25 -0.86 -18.68
N THR A 106 -10.27 -0.08 -19.02
CA THR A 106 -10.57 1.20 -18.38
C THR A 106 -11.89 1.10 -17.64
N LEU A 107 -11.88 1.22 -16.32
CA LEU A 107 -13.10 1.37 -15.52
C LEU A 107 -13.56 2.83 -15.57
N LYS A 108 -14.85 3.05 -15.85
CA LYS A 108 -15.39 4.41 -16.01
C LYS A 108 -15.48 5.14 -14.67
N ALA A 109 -15.17 6.43 -14.68
CA ALA A 109 -15.24 7.30 -13.51
C ALA A 109 -16.61 7.25 -12.82
N SER A 110 -17.68 7.19 -13.61
CA SER A 110 -19.06 7.06 -13.11
C SER A 110 -19.33 5.74 -12.40
N PHE A 111 -18.67 4.66 -12.83
CA PHE A 111 -18.78 3.35 -12.20
C PHE A 111 -18.00 3.31 -10.89
N THR A 112 -16.74 3.74 -10.88
CA THR A 112 -15.90 3.76 -9.66
C THR A 112 -16.42 4.74 -8.61
N ALA A 113 -17.04 5.85 -9.02
CA ALA A 113 -17.71 6.77 -8.10
C ALA A 113 -18.89 6.11 -7.37
N LYS A 114 -19.71 5.31 -8.06
CA LYS A 114 -20.81 4.56 -7.42
C LYS A 114 -20.29 3.53 -6.41
N LEU A 115 -19.19 2.85 -6.71
CA LEU A 115 -18.59 1.87 -5.77
C LEU A 115 -18.11 2.52 -4.47
N THR A 116 -17.73 3.78 -4.53
CA THR A 116 -17.15 4.52 -3.40
C THR A 116 -18.11 5.49 -2.74
N GLU A 117 -19.32 5.65 -3.30
CA GLU A 117 -20.36 6.52 -2.77
C GLU A 117 -20.80 6.02 -1.39
N SER A 118 -20.50 6.83 -0.35
CA SER A 118 -20.75 6.49 1.06
C SER A 118 -20.03 5.23 1.58
N ALA A 119 -19.04 4.72 0.84
CA ALA A 119 -18.27 3.56 1.26
C ALA A 119 -17.31 3.91 2.41
N ALA A 120 -17.09 2.95 3.32
CA ALA A 120 -15.98 3.00 4.25
C ALA A 120 -14.65 2.73 3.51
N LEU A 121 -13.54 3.21 4.08
CA LEU A 121 -12.22 2.84 3.57
C LEU A 121 -11.99 1.34 3.71
N GLY A 122 -11.39 0.72 2.70
CA GLY A 122 -11.25 -0.72 2.61
C GLY A 122 -11.61 -1.25 1.25
N GLU A 123 -11.78 -2.56 1.17
CA GLU A 123 -12.25 -3.22 -0.03
C GLU A 123 -13.76 -2.99 -0.21
N VAL A 124 -14.14 -2.48 -1.38
CA VAL A 124 -15.53 -2.07 -1.68
C VAL A 124 -16.17 -2.92 -2.77
N ALA A 125 -15.37 -3.65 -3.55
CA ALA A 125 -15.86 -4.53 -4.61
C ALA A 125 -14.82 -5.58 -4.99
N GLU A 126 -15.31 -6.75 -5.41
CA GLU A 126 -14.55 -7.76 -6.13
C GLU A 126 -15.09 -7.83 -7.57
N LEU A 127 -14.24 -7.54 -8.55
CA LEU A 127 -14.58 -7.62 -9.97
C LEU A 127 -14.00 -8.91 -10.54
N LYS A 128 -14.87 -9.87 -10.86
CA LYS A 128 -14.49 -11.14 -11.46
C LYS A 128 -14.46 -11.02 -12.97
N VAL A 129 -13.26 -11.08 -13.53
CA VAL A 129 -12.99 -10.94 -14.96
C VAL A 129 -12.90 -12.32 -15.59
N GLN A 130 -13.77 -12.56 -16.57
CA GLN A 130 -13.92 -13.87 -17.20
C GLN A 130 -13.40 -13.83 -18.63
N PHE A 131 -12.75 -14.90 -19.04
CA PHE A 131 -12.16 -15.05 -20.34
C PHE A 131 -12.70 -16.27 -21.06
N ASN A 132 -12.51 -16.34 -22.37
CA ASN A 132 -12.91 -17.51 -23.16
C ASN A 132 -12.18 -18.81 -22.74
N LYS A 133 -11.03 -18.71 -22.09
CA LYS A 133 -10.19 -19.82 -21.61
C LYS A 133 -9.37 -19.36 -20.40
N GLY A 134 -8.86 -20.32 -19.64
CA GLY A 134 -8.02 -20.07 -18.46
C GLY A 134 -8.85 -19.86 -17.20
N ALA A 135 -8.19 -19.47 -16.12
CA ALA A 135 -8.84 -19.06 -14.89
C ALA A 135 -9.44 -17.66 -15.03
N ASP A 136 -10.48 -17.39 -14.26
CA ASP A 136 -10.97 -16.02 -14.05
C ASP A 136 -9.93 -15.22 -13.25
N TRP A 137 -9.88 -13.91 -13.47
CA TRP A 137 -9.02 -12.98 -12.71
C TRP A 137 -9.88 -12.09 -11.82
N THR A 138 -9.58 -12.02 -10.54
CA THR A 138 -10.31 -11.14 -9.61
C THR A 138 -9.53 -9.87 -9.36
N PHE A 139 -10.19 -8.72 -9.54
CA PHE A 139 -9.68 -7.45 -9.03
C PHE A 139 -10.38 -7.08 -7.73
N HIS A 140 -9.61 -6.83 -6.69
CA HIS A 140 -10.07 -6.22 -5.45
C HIS A 140 -10.02 -4.69 -5.60
N VAL A 141 -11.18 -4.04 -5.57
CA VAL A 141 -11.28 -2.58 -5.63
C VAL A 141 -11.22 -2.04 -4.20
N LEU A 142 -10.19 -1.26 -3.90
CA LEU A 142 -9.96 -0.67 -2.60
C LEU A 142 -10.23 0.83 -2.64
N TYR A 143 -11.17 1.28 -1.81
CA TYR A 143 -11.33 2.68 -1.49
C TYR A 143 -10.35 3.05 -0.39
N ASN A 144 -9.32 3.84 -0.71
CA ASN A 144 -8.21 4.07 0.20
C ASN A 144 -7.91 5.55 0.46
N ASP A 145 -7.24 5.79 1.58
CA ASP A 145 -6.57 7.05 1.89
C ASP A 145 -5.15 6.75 2.37
N THR A 146 -4.37 7.80 2.58
CA THR A 146 -2.98 7.71 3.02
C THR A 146 -2.90 7.00 4.37
N PRO A 147 -2.13 5.90 4.50
CA PRO A 147 -1.94 5.24 5.77
C PRO A 147 -1.32 6.17 6.82
N VAL A 148 -1.65 5.93 8.10
CA VAL A 148 -1.17 6.71 9.23
C VAL A 148 -0.60 5.78 10.29
N LEU A 149 0.68 5.96 10.62
CA LEU A 149 1.36 5.24 11.69
C LEU A 149 1.40 6.15 12.93
N GLN A 150 1.17 5.59 14.10
CA GLN A 150 1.17 6.35 15.36
C GLN A 150 2.46 6.13 16.14
N ASN A 151 2.73 7.03 17.10
CA ASN A 151 3.81 6.83 18.05
C ASN A 151 3.58 5.54 18.87
N ALA A 152 4.66 4.84 19.18
CA ALA A 152 4.61 3.59 19.91
C ALA A 152 5.82 3.47 20.84
N GLU A 153 5.64 2.77 21.96
CA GLU A 153 6.74 2.35 22.81
C GLU A 153 6.61 0.84 23.05
N GLY A 154 7.73 0.16 23.22
CA GLY A 154 7.73 -1.26 23.47
C GLY A 154 9.13 -1.80 23.71
N THR A 155 9.27 -3.10 23.53
CA THR A 155 10.54 -3.79 23.69
C THR A 155 10.93 -4.55 22.44
N THR A 156 12.20 -4.94 22.32
CA THR A 156 12.66 -5.80 21.22
C THR A 156 11.90 -7.12 21.10
N ALA A 157 11.28 -7.61 22.18
CA ALA A 157 10.46 -8.82 22.18
C ALA A 157 8.98 -8.56 21.84
N ASN A 158 8.50 -7.32 22.05
CA ASN A 158 7.11 -6.92 21.82
C ASN A 158 7.05 -5.45 21.43
N PHE A 159 7.04 -5.19 20.13
CA PHE A 159 6.88 -3.86 19.57
C PHE A 159 5.96 -3.93 18.35
N ALA A 160 4.88 -3.15 18.40
CA ALA A 160 3.92 -3.00 17.33
C ALA A 160 3.60 -1.53 17.15
N ILE A 161 3.50 -1.10 15.90
CA ILE A 161 3.17 0.27 15.51
C ILE A 161 1.66 0.32 15.25
N PRO A 162 0.86 1.02 16.08
CA PRO A 162 -0.55 1.24 15.77
C PRO A 162 -0.67 1.95 14.43
N THR A 163 -1.46 1.39 13.52
CA THR A 163 -1.48 1.77 12.12
C THR A 163 -2.92 1.82 11.62
N ALA A 164 -3.37 3.02 11.23
CA ALA A 164 -4.56 3.16 10.40
C ALA A 164 -4.16 2.89 8.95
N PHE A 165 -4.44 1.67 8.46
CA PHE A 165 -4.12 1.26 7.10
C PHE A 165 -4.95 2.00 6.04
N ASN A 166 -6.10 2.57 6.42
CA ASN A 166 -6.93 3.42 5.56
C ASN A 166 -7.26 2.78 4.20
N GLY A 167 -7.56 1.48 4.18
CA GLY A 167 -7.91 0.73 2.97
C GLY A 167 -6.72 0.35 2.08
N ASP A 168 -5.49 0.59 2.54
CA ASP A 168 -4.28 0.20 1.83
C ASP A 168 -3.71 -1.13 2.34
N ARG A 169 -2.78 -1.71 1.57
CA ARG A 169 -2.10 -2.96 1.89
C ARG A 169 -0.58 -2.74 1.90
N LEU A 170 0.09 -3.18 2.97
CA LEU A 170 1.54 -3.07 3.08
C LEU A 170 2.22 -4.03 2.09
N ALA A 171 3.12 -3.51 1.25
CA ALA A 171 3.91 -4.29 0.30
C ALA A 171 5.25 -4.70 0.90
N THR A 172 6.02 -3.74 1.43
CA THR A 172 7.34 -4.01 2.02
C THR A 172 7.79 -2.91 2.98
N MET A 173 8.92 -3.12 3.65
CA MET A 173 9.53 -2.16 4.56
C MET A 173 11.04 -2.06 4.26
N GLU A 174 11.54 -0.83 4.19
CA GLU A 174 12.97 -0.55 4.27
C GLU A 174 13.40 -0.18 5.69
N ALA A 175 14.67 -0.43 6.03
CA ALA A 175 15.28 0.01 7.28
C ALA A 175 16.74 0.45 7.07
N VAL A 176 17.05 1.67 7.47
CA VAL A 176 18.41 2.25 7.40
C VAL A 176 18.75 2.98 8.70
N TYR A 177 20.02 2.96 9.12
CA TYR A 177 20.47 3.77 10.25
C TYR A 177 20.51 5.25 9.86
N ALA A 178 20.20 6.15 10.79
CA ALA A 178 20.27 7.59 10.56
C ALA A 178 21.70 8.08 10.20
N GLU A 179 22.71 7.38 10.71
CA GLU A 179 24.14 7.61 10.40
C GLU A 179 24.60 7.01 9.07
N GLY A 180 23.74 6.22 8.41
CA GLY A 180 24.02 5.54 7.15
C GLY A 180 24.19 4.01 7.29
N GLY A 181 23.93 3.30 6.19
CA GLY A 181 23.95 1.84 6.14
C GLY A 181 22.59 1.20 6.45
N ASN A 182 22.39 -0.03 5.97
CA ASN A 182 21.13 -0.76 6.14
C ASN A 182 21.04 -1.37 7.54
N ALA A 183 19.87 -1.28 8.16
CA ALA A 183 19.61 -1.81 9.50
C ALA A 183 18.88 -3.17 9.46
N GLY A 184 19.14 -4.00 10.47
CA GLY A 184 18.49 -5.30 10.62
C GLY A 184 19.14 -6.44 9.81
N PRO A 185 18.46 -7.60 9.72
CA PRO A 185 18.93 -8.75 8.96
C PRO A 185 19.17 -8.40 7.48
N ASP A 186 20.07 -9.13 6.82
CA ASP A 186 20.38 -8.97 5.39
C ASP A 186 20.79 -7.52 5.04
N ASN A 187 21.83 -7.03 5.73
CA ASN A 187 22.29 -5.63 5.65
C ASN A 187 22.92 -5.22 4.30
N TRP A 188 22.96 -6.11 3.32
CA TRP A 188 23.32 -5.80 1.94
C TRP A 188 22.17 -5.12 1.16
N THR A 189 20.95 -5.09 1.73
CA THR A 189 19.78 -4.38 1.18
C THR A 189 19.03 -3.62 2.27
N SER A 190 18.39 -2.50 1.92
CA SER A 190 17.50 -1.76 2.82
C SER A 190 16.16 -2.46 3.02
N PHE A 191 15.69 -3.25 2.04
CA PHE A 191 14.41 -3.96 2.09
C PHE A 191 14.48 -5.16 3.02
N LYS A 192 13.53 -5.26 3.95
CA LYS A 192 13.50 -6.31 4.97
C LYS A 192 12.54 -7.43 4.58
N ALA A 193 12.79 -8.63 5.11
CA ALA A 193 11.99 -9.81 4.77
C ALA A 193 10.61 -9.78 5.43
N PHE A 194 9.56 -9.65 4.62
CA PHE A 194 8.16 -9.73 5.04
C PHE A 194 7.89 -11.05 5.78
N GLY A 195 7.16 -11.01 6.89
CA GLY A 195 6.85 -12.21 7.67
C GLY A 195 7.97 -12.66 8.62
N LEU A 196 9.24 -12.32 8.35
CA LEU A 196 10.34 -12.62 9.26
C LEU A 196 10.67 -11.43 10.16
N THR A 197 10.75 -10.23 9.58
CA THR A 197 11.25 -9.01 10.24
C THR A 197 10.14 -8.04 10.61
N PHE A 198 9.07 -8.00 9.81
CA PHE A 198 7.86 -7.22 10.10
C PHE A 198 6.62 -7.94 9.58
N LYS A 199 5.47 -7.64 10.16
CA LYS A 199 4.16 -8.22 9.80
C LYS A 199 3.05 -7.19 9.98
N PRO A 200 2.24 -6.89 8.95
CA PRO A 200 1.00 -6.17 9.15
C PRO A 200 -0.07 -7.10 9.73
N SER A 201 -0.89 -6.58 10.64
CA SER A 201 -2.12 -7.18 11.12
C SER A 201 -3.26 -6.19 10.86
N TYR A 202 -4.04 -6.46 9.81
CA TYR A 202 -5.19 -5.63 9.47
C TYR A 202 -6.36 -5.80 10.46
N ALA A 203 -6.44 -6.94 11.15
CA ALA A 203 -7.45 -7.21 12.16
C ALA A 203 -7.22 -6.39 13.45
N THR A 204 -5.94 -6.20 13.84
CA THR A 204 -5.58 -5.42 15.04
C THR A 204 -5.13 -4.00 14.72
N ASN A 205 -5.05 -3.62 13.44
CA ASN A 205 -4.57 -2.32 12.97
C ASN A 205 -3.14 -2.01 13.47
N GLU A 206 -2.23 -2.95 13.28
CA GLU A 206 -0.85 -2.85 13.76
C GLU A 206 0.16 -3.33 12.71
N ILE A 207 1.37 -2.78 12.76
CA ILE A 207 2.54 -3.36 12.11
C ILE A 207 3.51 -3.81 13.20
N THR A 208 3.69 -5.12 13.35
CA THR A 208 4.65 -5.69 14.29
C THR A 208 6.05 -5.68 13.68
N LEU A 209 7.04 -5.16 14.42
CA LEU A 209 8.45 -5.42 14.13
C LEU A 209 8.91 -6.56 15.02
N THR A 210 9.47 -7.60 14.43
CA THR A 210 9.72 -8.84 15.16
C THR A 210 11.01 -8.78 15.95
N GLN A 211 11.14 -9.66 16.95
CA GLN A 211 12.41 -9.84 17.66
C GLN A 211 13.56 -10.22 16.72
N SER A 212 13.30 -10.97 15.65
CA SER A 212 14.32 -11.30 14.63
C SER A 212 14.89 -10.07 13.95
N PHE A 213 14.08 -9.03 13.73
CA PHE A 213 14.57 -7.74 13.24
C PHE A 213 15.50 -7.09 14.27
N PHE A 214 15.02 -6.90 15.50
CA PHE A 214 15.76 -6.20 16.54
C PHE A 214 17.05 -6.90 16.99
N ASN A 215 17.13 -8.23 16.91
CA ASN A 215 18.35 -8.99 17.20
C ASN A 215 19.52 -8.64 16.25
N LYS A 216 19.24 -7.97 15.13
CA LYS A 216 20.23 -7.53 14.14
C LYS A 216 20.26 -6.00 13.97
N VAL A 217 19.65 -5.25 14.90
CA VAL A 217 19.65 -3.79 14.94
C VAL A 217 20.48 -3.31 16.13
N ASN A 218 21.47 -2.47 15.84
CA ASN A 218 22.28 -1.81 16.87
C ASN A 218 21.45 -0.77 17.64
N ASP A 219 21.92 -0.38 18.81
CA ASP A 219 21.34 0.78 19.50
C ASP A 219 21.56 2.04 18.67
N GLY A 220 20.61 2.96 18.74
CA GLY A 220 20.59 4.17 17.92
C GLY A 220 19.29 4.36 17.15
N THR A 221 19.31 5.27 16.19
CA THR A 221 18.14 5.68 15.41
C THR A 221 18.12 4.98 14.05
N VAL A 222 16.97 4.37 13.73
CA VAL A 222 16.69 3.73 12.45
C VAL A 222 15.49 4.39 11.80
N ILE A 223 15.64 4.73 10.52
CA ILE A 223 14.61 5.28 9.66
C ILE A 223 14.01 4.11 8.88
N LEU A 224 12.69 3.94 9.01
CA LEU A 224 11.91 2.96 8.30
C LEU A 224 11.12 3.64 7.18
N LYS A 225 10.95 2.95 6.06
CA LYS A 225 10.00 3.35 5.01
C LYS A 225 9.07 2.18 4.72
N PHE A 226 7.79 2.38 5.00
CA PHE A 226 6.74 1.42 4.69
C PHE A 226 6.18 1.72 3.31
N HIS A 227 6.36 0.79 2.38
CA HIS A 227 5.86 0.86 1.01
C HIS A 227 4.54 0.13 0.93
N PHE A 228 3.50 0.83 0.47
CA PHE A 228 2.16 0.29 0.32
C PHE A 228 1.83 0.03 -1.15
N TRP A 229 0.90 -0.90 -1.40
CA TRP A 229 0.50 -1.29 -2.75
C TRP A 229 -0.17 -0.17 -3.54
N SER A 230 -0.76 0.84 -2.88
CA SER A 230 -1.24 2.05 -3.57
C SER A 230 -0.12 2.95 -4.11
N GLY A 231 1.14 2.66 -3.77
CA GLY A 231 2.31 3.50 -4.04
C GLY A 231 2.62 4.51 -2.92
N ALA A 232 1.81 4.57 -1.86
CA ALA A 232 2.14 5.39 -0.69
C ALA A 232 3.42 4.89 0.00
N ILE A 233 4.25 5.84 0.44
CA ILE A 233 5.45 5.56 1.24
C ILE A 233 5.34 6.36 2.53
N ILE A 234 5.33 5.66 3.66
CA ILE A 234 5.26 6.27 4.99
C ILE A 234 6.58 6.08 5.70
N GLU A 235 7.23 7.19 6.03
CA GLU A 235 8.45 7.20 6.83
C GLU A 235 8.13 7.14 8.31
N TYR A 236 8.90 6.38 9.08
CA TYR A 236 8.74 6.21 10.51
C TYR A 236 10.11 6.06 11.17
N THR A 237 10.30 6.65 12.34
CA THR A 237 11.58 6.59 13.05
C THR A 237 11.45 5.72 14.28
N ILE A 238 12.39 4.79 14.46
CA ILE A 238 12.55 4.07 15.71
C ILE A 238 13.89 4.42 16.37
N THR A 239 13.91 4.50 17.69
CA THR A 239 15.14 4.57 18.49
C THR A 239 15.22 3.34 19.38
N LYS A 240 16.33 2.63 19.29
CA LYS A 240 16.63 1.45 20.11
C LYS A 240 17.68 1.80 21.18
N ASN A 241 17.38 1.46 22.44
CA ASN A 241 18.30 1.56 23.57
C ASN A 241 18.19 0.28 24.40
N GLY A 242 19.19 -0.60 24.27
CA GLY A 242 19.13 -1.96 24.80
C GLY A 242 17.91 -2.71 24.28
N THR A 243 16.99 -3.03 25.19
CA THR A 243 15.72 -3.70 24.87
C THR A 243 14.57 -2.74 24.63
N ASN A 244 14.72 -1.45 24.89
CA ASN A 244 13.64 -0.47 24.79
C ASN A 244 13.59 0.12 23.38
N ILE A 245 12.37 0.22 22.84
CA ILE A 245 12.11 0.80 21.52
C ILE A 245 11.11 1.94 21.68
N THR A 246 11.44 3.09 21.13
CA THR A 246 10.50 4.19 20.90
C THR A 246 10.32 4.39 19.41
N GLY A 247 9.07 4.57 18.97
CA GLY A 247 8.66 4.77 17.59
C GLY A 247 7.93 6.09 17.44
N THR A 248 8.26 6.84 16.40
CA THR A 248 7.68 8.16 16.14
C THR A 248 7.37 8.34 14.65
N ASP A 249 6.18 8.87 14.37
CA ASP A 249 5.86 9.40 13.04
C ASP A 249 6.53 10.76 12.87
N ARG A 250 7.28 10.93 11.78
CA ARG A 250 7.98 12.15 11.42
C ARG A 250 7.03 13.35 11.23
N ARG A 251 5.73 13.13 11.01
CA ARG A 251 4.73 14.22 10.95
C ARG A 251 4.58 14.96 12.29
N THR A 252 5.01 14.38 13.41
CA THR A 252 4.87 14.96 14.75
C THR A 252 5.98 15.96 15.11
N GLU A 253 6.99 16.16 14.25
CA GLU A 253 8.09 17.12 14.49
C GLU A 253 7.80 18.56 14.04
N ILE A 254 6.56 18.93 13.71
CA ILE A 254 6.16 20.34 13.71
C ILE A 254 5.91 20.76 15.17
N VAL A 255 7.00 20.87 15.93
CA VAL A 255 7.00 21.50 17.25
C VAL A 255 6.55 22.95 17.07
N LEU A 256 5.50 23.35 17.78
CA LEU A 256 5.11 24.73 18.00
C LEU A 256 6.32 25.54 18.52
N VAL A 257 7.12 26.11 17.62
CA VAL A 257 8.04 27.19 18.00
C VAL A 257 7.17 28.41 18.24
N LYS A 258 6.70 28.55 19.48
CA LYS A 258 6.06 29.76 19.98
C LYS A 258 7.12 30.85 19.96
N LYS A 259 7.17 31.62 18.87
CA LYS A 259 8.05 32.78 18.74
C LYS A 259 7.50 33.86 19.67
N GLU A 260 8.00 33.92 20.91
CA GLU A 260 7.75 35.05 21.78
C GLU A 260 8.31 36.30 21.11
N SER A 261 7.40 37.11 20.58
CA SER A 261 7.73 38.42 20.02
C SER A 261 7.79 39.38 21.20
N CYS A 262 8.99 39.80 21.57
CA CYS A 262 9.17 40.88 22.51
C CYS A 262 8.65 42.18 21.86
N PHE A 263 7.41 42.57 22.17
CA PHE A 263 6.88 43.87 21.77
C PHE A 263 7.43 44.93 22.72
N ALA A 264 8.39 45.74 22.24
CA ALA A 264 8.65 47.04 22.84
C ALA A 264 7.52 48.02 22.43
N PRO A 265 6.97 48.83 23.34
CA PRO A 265 5.85 49.72 23.01
C PRO A 265 6.32 50.89 22.14
N VAL A 266 5.83 50.97 20.91
CA VAL A 266 6.00 52.15 20.05
C VAL A 266 4.96 53.20 20.45
N ARG A 267 5.43 54.37 20.90
CA ARG A 267 4.59 55.55 21.16
C ARG A 267 4.02 56.09 19.85
N TRP A 268 2.71 56.22 19.77
CA TRP A 268 2.03 56.89 18.67
C TRP A 268 1.93 58.40 18.94
N GLY A 269 2.70 59.20 18.22
CA GLY A 269 2.47 60.64 18.08
C GLY A 269 1.64 60.90 16.83
N ARG A 270 0.40 61.38 16.98
CA ARG A 270 -0.41 61.89 15.86
C ARG A 270 -0.03 63.33 15.57
N THR A 271 0.34 63.62 14.33
CA THR A 271 0.14 64.93 13.70
C THR A 271 -0.36 64.71 12.28
N SER A 272 -1.48 65.34 11.96
CA SER A 272 -2.07 65.38 10.63
C SER A 272 -1.64 66.67 9.95
N LEU A 273 -1.27 66.64 8.66
CA LEU A 273 -1.60 67.68 7.69
C LEU A 273 -1.28 67.16 6.27
N PHE A 274 -2.30 67.20 5.40
CA PHE A 274 -2.30 67.20 3.91
C PHE A 274 -1.42 66.21 3.11
N GLY A 275 -2.11 65.33 2.35
CA GLY A 275 -1.74 64.95 0.98
C GLY A 275 -0.73 63.82 0.80
N LEU A 276 -1.23 62.67 0.31
CA LEU A 276 -0.52 61.44 -0.09
C LEU A 276 0.27 60.69 1.01
N SER A 277 -0.28 59.57 1.49
CA SER A 277 0.50 58.56 2.22
C SER A 277 1.07 57.53 1.26
N LEU A 278 2.38 57.63 1.04
CA LEU A 278 3.23 56.58 0.46
C LEU A 278 3.56 55.58 1.57
N ILE A 279 3.20 54.30 1.41
CA ILE A 279 3.62 53.24 2.33
C ILE A 279 5.03 52.79 1.92
N ILE A 280 6.06 53.22 2.65
CA ILE A 280 7.40 52.65 2.56
C ILE A 280 7.54 51.59 3.65
N ILE A 281 7.65 50.33 3.25
CA ILE A 281 8.03 49.22 4.15
C ILE A 281 9.55 49.07 4.05
N LEU A 282 10.28 49.49 5.08
CA LEU A 282 11.69 49.13 5.25
C LEU A 282 11.76 47.88 6.12
N TYR A 283 12.16 46.75 5.52
CA TYR A 283 12.55 45.56 6.28
C TYR A 283 13.95 45.77 6.85
N GLY A 284 14.04 45.93 8.17
CA GLY A 284 15.30 45.78 8.89
C GLY A 284 15.61 44.30 9.04
N PHE A 285 16.67 43.82 8.39
CA PHE A 285 17.31 42.55 8.73
C PHE A 285 18.03 42.70 10.07
N CYS A 286 17.82 41.74 10.97
CA CYS A 286 18.72 41.54 12.10
C CYS A 286 19.42 40.19 11.90
N SER A 287 20.75 40.24 12.00
CA SER A 287 21.72 39.14 12.02
C SER A 287 21.45 38.09 13.09
#